data_AF-A0AAP9EAY3-F1
#
_entry.id   AF-A0AAP9EAY3-F1
#
_cell.length_a   1.000
_cell.length_b   1.000
_cell.length_c   1.000
_cell.angle_alpha   90.00
_cell.angle_beta   90.00
_cell.angle_gamma   90.00
#
_symmetry.space_group_name_H-M   'P 1'
#
loop_
_entity.id
_entity.type
_entity.pdbx_description
1 polymer ?
#
loop_
_entity_poly.entity_id
_entity_poly.type
_entity_poly.pdbx_seq_one_letter_code
_entity_poly.pdbx_strand_id
1 'polypeptide(L)'
;MADKIDKFLEDYYSGRKHNLVSERIREIETPDSYDENQGGGRAQNKQTRPVDDLIIRKDEDALLNELRSDLNYAMRVVGRIEKSFTPEMVNVVRLRFDKRLANDWFSIEEQTGISARQGQRYVNWFKREIGNVIWHDKDKKTTENFILNKATTKELAAITELIKQRLSVPVENS
;
A
#
# COMPACT_ATOMS: atom_id res chain seq x y z
N MET A 1 -3.66 -12.67 9.21
CA MET A 1 -2.66 -11.57 9.11
C MET A 1 -1.74 -11.80 7.91
N ALA A 2 -1.21 -13.03 7.74
CA ALA A 2 -0.41 -13.43 6.58
C ALA A 2 -1.08 -13.09 5.23
N ASP A 3 -2.35 -13.47 5.03
CA ASP A 3 -3.07 -13.20 3.78
C ASP A 3 -3.17 -11.71 3.41
N LYS A 4 -3.17 -10.81 4.42
CA LYS A 4 -3.21 -9.37 4.20
C LYS A 4 -1.85 -8.84 3.73
N ILE A 5 -0.76 -9.38 4.25
CA ILE A 5 0.60 -9.03 3.84
C ILE A 5 0.86 -9.58 2.44
N ASP A 6 0.40 -10.79 2.16
CA ASP A 6 0.55 -11.43 0.85
C ASP A 6 -0.17 -10.62 -0.23
N LYS A 7 -1.43 -10.24 0.02
CA LYS A 7 -2.17 -9.36 -0.89
C LYS A 7 -1.52 -7.98 -1.05
N PHE A 8 -1.01 -7.40 0.04
CA PHE A 8 -0.31 -6.12 -0.01
C PHE A 8 0.93 -6.17 -0.90
N LEU A 9 1.74 -7.24 -0.78
CA LEU A 9 2.94 -7.44 -1.59
C LEU A 9 2.60 -7.81 -3.04
N GLU A 10 1.56 -8.62 -3.26
CA GLU A 10 1.05 -8.93 -4.61
C GLU A 10 0.58 -7.65 -5.31
N ASP A 11 -0.25 -6.83 -4.68
CA ASP A 11 -0.74 -5.56 -5.24
C ASP A 11 0.40 -4.58 -5.56
N TYR A 12 1.48 -4.61 -4.75
CA TYR A 12 2.67 -3.80 -4.95
C TYR A 12 3.52 -4.31 -6.12
N TYR A 13 4.02 -5.55 -6.06
CA TYR A 13 4.96 -6.10 -7.05
C TYR A 13 4.31 -6.40 -8.40
N SER A 14 2.99 -6.67 -8.44
CA SER A 14 2.26 -6.79 -9.72
C SER A 14 2.06 -5.45 -10.43
N GLY A 15 2.39 -4.32 -9.78
CA GLY A 15 2.15 -2.98 -10.32
C GLY A 15 0.68 -2.55 -10.26
N ARG A 16 -0.22 -3.33 -9.65
CA ARG A 16 -1.66 -3.01 -9.58
C ARG A 16 -1.89 -1.62 -8.98
N LYS A 17 -1.18 -1.26 -7.91
CA LYS A 17 -1.31 0.07 -7.29
C LYS A 17 -0.89 1.20 -8.22
N HIS A 18 0.17 1.00 -9.02
CA HIS A 18 0.57 1.96 -10.04
C HIS A 18 -0.48 2.06 -11.15
N ASN A 19 -1.03 0.94 -11.59
CA ASN A 19 -2.05 0.92 -12.63
C ASN A 19 -3.32 1.65 -12.19
N LEU A 20 -3.80 1.46 -10.96
CA LEU A 20 -4.97 2.17 -10.43
C LEU A 20 -4.78 3.70 -10.45
N VAL A 21 -3.59 4.19 -10.08
CA VAL A 21 -3.27 5.63 -10.14
C VAL A 21 -3.26 6.11 -11.59
N SER A 22 -2.62 5.38 -12.50
CA SER A 22 -2.53 5.75 -13.91
C SER A 22 -3.90 5.70 -14.62
N GLU A 23 -4.71 4.69 -14.33
CA GLU A 23 -6.09 4.56 -14.82
C GLU A 23 -6.93 5.74 -14.37
N ARG A 24 -6.86 6.11 -13.08
CA ARG A 24 -7.61 7.24 -12.56
C ARG A 24 -7.17 8.58 -13.16
N ILE A 25 -5.86 8.77 -13.37
CA ILE A 25 -5.35 9.95 -14.08
C ILE A 25 -5.92 10.02 -15.50
N ARG A 26 -5.96 8.89 -16.21
CA ARG A 26 -6.50 8.81 -17.57
C ARG A 26 -7.99 9.11 -17.62
N GLU A 27 -8.77 8.63 -16.66
CA GLU A 27 -10.20 8.95 -16.51
C GLU A 27 -10.43 10.46 -16.32
N ILE A 28 -9.61 11.12 -15.50
CA ILE A 28 -9.71 12.58 -15.28
C ILE A 28 -9.34 13.37 -16.55
N GLU A 29 -8.34 12.88 -17.30
CA GLU A 29 -7.88 13.47 -18.55
C GLU A 29 -8.85 13.25 -19.71
N THR A 30 -9.61 12.15 -19.69
CA THR A 30 -10.56 11.74 -20.73
C THR A 30 -11.97 11.72 -20.16
N PRO A 31 -12.64 12.86 -20.01
CA PRO A 31 -14.02 12.88 -19.53
C PRO A 31 -14.94 12.09 -20.49
N ASP A 32 -15.68 11.12 -19.95
CA ASP A 32 -16.59 10.21 -20.69
C ASP A 32 -17.78 10.92 -21.37
N SER A 33 -17.94 12.23 -21.20
CA SER A 33 -19.01 13.02 -21.82
C SER A 33 -18.46 13.99 -22.86
N TYR A 34 -18.67 13.69 -24.14
CA TYR A 34 -18.98 14.75 -25.10
C TYR A 34 -20.30 15.38 -24.62
N ASP A 35 -20.19 16.48 -23.90
CA ASP A 35 -21.33 17.28 -23.50
C ASP A 35 -21.98 17.88 -24.76
N GLU A 36 -23.02 17.22 -25.29
CA GLU A 36 -23.86 17.72 -26.38
C GLU A 36 -24.68 18.97 -25.95
N ASN A 37 -24.62 19.41 -24.69
CA ASN A 37 -25.21 20.66 -24.23
C ASN A 37 -24.26 21.87 -24.33
N GLN A 38 -23.52 22.01 -25.44
CA GLN A 38 -23.11 23.35 -25.92
C GLN A 38 -24.32 24.14 -26.48
N GLY A 39 -25.37 24.26 -25.67
CA GLY A 39 -26.53 25.10 -25.93
C GLY A 39 -26.21 26.56 -25.63
N GLY A 40 -25.75 27.30 -26.64
CA GLY A 40 -26.26 28.63 -27.01
C GLY A 40 -26.25 29.79 -25.99
N GLY A 41 -25.64 29.68 -24.82
CA GLY A 41 -25.52 30.76 -23.84
C GLY A 41 -24.08 31.28 -23.75
N ARG A 42 -23.82 32.49 -24.25
CA ARG A 42 -22.50 33.15 -24.21
C ARG A 42 -21.92 33.22 -22.79
N ALA A 43 -21.12 32.24 -22.39
CA ALA A 43 -20.22 32.32 -21.26
C ALA A 43 -18.96 33.14 -21.65
N GLN A 44 -19.13 34.43 -21.93
CA GLN A 44 -18.08 35.31 -22.45
C GLN A 44 -16.94 35.61 -21.46
N ASN A 45 -17.04 35.18 -20.20
CA ASN A 45 -16.06 35.47 -19.14
C ASN A 45 -15.41 34.22 -18.50
N LYS A 46 -15.54 33.03 -19.10
CA LYS A 46 -14.77 31.87 -18.60
C LYS A 46 -13.38 31.94 -19.23
N GLN A 47 -12.37 32.36 -18.46
CA GLN A 47 -10.97 32.18 -18.87
C GLN A 47 -10.72 30.67 -18.92
N THR A 48 -10.77 30.08 -20.11
CA THR A 48 -10.48 28.66 -20.28
C THR A 48 -8.98 28.47 -20.15
N ARG A 49 -8.53 27.91 -19.02
CA ARG A 49 -7.14 27.54 -18.78
C ARG A 49 -7.08 26.02 -18.67
N PRO A 50 -7.12 25.30 -19.81
CA PRO A 50 -7.32 23.85 -19.81
C PRO A 50 -6.26 23.08 -19.04
N VAL A 51 -5.04 23.61 -18.95
CA VAL A 51 -3.94 23.04 -18.15
C VAL A 51 -4.18 23.26 -16.65
N ASP A 52 -4.44 24.51 -16.23
CA ASP A 52 -4.72 24.84 -14.82
C ASP A 52 -5.96 24.09 -14.32
N ASP A 53 -7.02 24.05 -15.11
CA ASP A 53 -8.27 23.33 -14.81
C ASP A 53 -8.06 21.81 -14.69
N LEU A 54 -7.11 21.23 -15.43
CA LEU A 54 -6.77 19.82 -15.32
C LEU A 54 -5.93 19.55 -14.06
N ILE A 55 -4.99 20.44 -13.72
CA ILE A 55 -4.20 20.35 -12.50
C ILE A 55 -5.13 20.41 -11.27
N ILE A 56 -6.01 21.41 -11.23
CA ILE A 56 -7.00 21.56 -10.16
C ILE A 56 -7.86 20.31 -10.03
N ARG A 57 -8.40 19.78 -11.14
CA ARG A 57 -9.21 18.56 -11.10
C ARG A 57 -8.45 17.35 -10.57
N LYS A 58 -7.17 17.20 -10.89
CA LYS A 58 -6.34 16.10 -10.37
C LYS A 58 -6.04 16.27 -8.88
N ASP A 59 -5.80 17.49 -8.44
CA ASP A 59 -5.47 17.79 -7.05
C ASP A 59 -6.70 17.72 -6.13
N GLU A 60 -7.89 18.03 -6.65
CA GLU A 60 -9.17 17.94 -5.93
C GLU A 60 -9.80 16.53 -5.94
N ASP A 61 -9.35 15.63 -6.83
CA ASP A 61 -9.90 14.27 -6.92
C ASP A 61 -9.53 13.44 -5.68
N ALA A 62 -10.52 13.26 -4.79
CA ALA A 62 -10.35 12.55 -3.53
C ALA A 62 -9.86 11.11 -3.72
N LEU A 63 -10.36 10.42 -4.76
CA LEU A 63 -9.99 9.03 -5.04
C LEU A 63 -8.53 8.93 -5.53
N LEU A 64 -8.11 9.79 -6.45
CA LEU A 64 -6.73 9.86 -6.93
C LEU A 64 -5.77 10.14 -5.77
N ASN A 65 -6.14 11.05 -4.87
CA ASN A 65 -5.34 11.36 -3.69
C ASN A 65 -5.24 10.16 -2.73
N GLU A 66 -6.32 9.42 -2.51
CA GLU A 66 -6.31 8.18 -1.73
C GLU A 66 -5.39 7.13 -2.38
N LEU A 67 -5.55 6.87 -3.68
CA LEU A 67 -4.72 5.91 -4.42
C LEU A 67 -3.23 6.28 -4.40
N ARG A 68 -2.91 7.57 -4.54
CA ARG A 68 -1.53 8.10 -4.43
C ARG A 68 -0.97 7.89 -3.03
N SER A 69 -1.76 8.19 -1.99
CA SER A 69 -1.37 7.98 -0.60
C SER A 69 -1.07 6.50 -0.33
N ASP A 70 -1.94 5.60 -0.79
CA ASP A 70 -1.77 4.16 -0.67
C ASP A 70 -0.51 3.65 -1.38
N LEU A 71 -0.27 4.12 -2.61
CA LEU A 71 0.92 3.78 -3.37
C LEU A 71 2.19 4.28 -2.67
N ASN A 72 2.22 5.55 -2.24
CA ASN A 72 3.35 6.15 -1.53
C ASN A 72 3.65 5.42 -0.22
N TYR A 73 2.61 5.05 0.53
CA TYR A 73 2.74 4.23 1.72
C TYR A 73 3.39 2.89 1.40
N ALA A 74 2.92 2.20 0.36
CA ALA A 74 3.47 0.91 -0.04
C ALA A 74 4.94 1.02 -0.47
N MET A 75 5.28 2.01 -1.30
CA MET A 75 6.66 2.28 -1.73
C MET A 75 7.59 2.58 -0.54
N ARG A 76 7.12 3.38 0.43
CA ARG A 76 7.90 3.71 1.63
C ARG A 76 8.17 2.46 2.48
N VAL A 77 7.14 1.65 2.73
CA VAL A 77 7.25 0.45 3.57
C VAL A 77 8.11 -0.60 2.89
N VAL A 78 7.78 -0.97 1.65
CA VAL A 78 8.51 -2.01 0.90
C VAL A 78 9.94 -1.57 0.61
N GLY A 79 10.13 -0.35 0.10
CA GLY A 79 11.46 0.17 -0.23
C GLY A 79 12.38 0.33 0.99
N ARG A 80 11.83 0.54 2.19
CA ARG A 80 12.63 0.50 3.43
C ARG A 80 13.12 -0.91 3.73
N ILE A 81 12.26 -1.91 3.59
CA ILE A 81 12.61 -3.31 3.85
C ILE A 81 13.54 -3.85 2.77
N GLU A 82 13.34 -3.51 1.49
CA GLU A 82 14.25 -3.94 0.40
C GLU A 82 15.70 -3.52 0.67
N LYS A 83 15.92 -2.33 1.25
CA LYS A 83 17.26 -1.85 1.62
C LYS A 83 17.94 -2.68 2.72
N SER A 84 17.20 -3.43 3.52
CA SER A 84 17.77 -4.30 4.55
C SER A 84 18.04 -5.73 4.06
N PHE A 85 17.73 -6.04 2.80
CA PHE A 85 17.93 -7.35 2.19
C PHE A 85 18.97 -7.28 1.07
N THR A 86 19.55 -8.42 0.71
CA THR A 86 20.42 -8.47 -0.48
C THR A 86 19.59 -8.37 -1.76
N PRO A 87 20.16 -7.87 -2.87
CA PRO A 87 19.45 -7.79 -4.15
C PRO A 87 18.90 -9.13 -4.63
N GLU A 88 19.61 -10.23 -4.37
CA GLU A 88 19.19 -11.59 -4.72
C GLU A 88 17.94 -12.01 -3.94
N MET A 89 17.90 -11.74 -2.63
CA MET A 89 16.73 -12.02 -1.79
C MET A 89 15.52 -11.20 -2.25
N VAL A 90 15.73 -9.91 -2.52
CA VAL A 90 14.67 -9.03 -3.04
C VAL A 90 14.15 -9.53 -4.39
N ASN A 91 15.04 -10.00 -5.27
CA ASN A 91 14.63 -10.56 -6.55
C ASN A 91 13.74 -11.80 -6.39
N VAL A 92 14.10 -12.74 -5.50
CA VAL A 92 13.26 -13.90 -5.19
C VAL A 92 11.89 -13.48 -4.66
N VAL A 93 11.85 -12.51 -3.76
CA VAL A 93 10.59 -11.98 -3.20
C VAL A 93 9.74 -11.36 -4.30
N ARG A 94 10.33 -10.51 -5.14
CA ARG A 94 9.64 -9.88 -6.27
C ARG A 94 9.05 -10.92 -7.22
N LEU A 95 9.84 -11.92 -7.63
CA LEU A 95 9.38 -12.99 -8.53
C LEU A 95 8.26 -13.82 -7.89
N ARG A 96 8.33 -14.04 -6.57
CA ARG A 96 7.28 -14.75 -5.83
C ARG A 96 5.93 -14.02 -5.83
N PHE A 97 5.94 -12.69 -5.86
CA PHE A 97 4.72 -11.88 -5.87
C PHE A 97 4.36 -11.32 -7.26
N ASP A 98 5.17 -11.62 -8.28
CA ASP A 98 4.81 -11.39 -9.68
C ASP A 98 3.77 -12.42 -10.11
N LYS A 99 2.59 -11.97 -10.53
CA LYS A 99 1.47 -12.82 -10.96
C LYS A 99 1.84 -13.84 -12.03
N ARG A 100 2.89 -13.58 -12.83
CA ARG A 100 3.35 -14.48 -13.89
C ARG A 100 4.06 -15.71 -13.36
N LEU A 101 4.71 -15.61 -12.20
CA LEU A 101 5.61 -16.64 -11.64
C LEU A 101 5.24 -17.05 -10.21
N ALA A 102 4.27 -16.37 -9.59
CA ALA A 102 3.90 -16.53 -8.19
C ALA A 102 3.57 -17.97 -7.76
N ASN A 103 3.12 -18.81 -8.69
CA ASN A 103 2.70 -20.18 -8.37
C ASN A 103 3.78 -21.25 -8.57
N ASP A 104 4.91 -20.92 -9.20
CA ASP A 104 5.91 -21.92 -9.54
C ASP A 104 7.27 -21.62 -8.92
N TRP A 105 7.59 -22.34 -7.83
CA TRP A 105 8.90 -22.28 -7.20
C TRP A 105 10.01 -22.83 -8.10
N PHE A 106 9.68 -23.76 -9.01
CA PHE A 106 10.66 -24.32 -9.93
C PHE A 106 11.16 -23.25 -10.91
N SER A 107 10.25 -22.51 -11.54
CA SER A 107 10.60 -21.35 -12.38
C SER A 107 11.43 -20.29 -11.64
N ILE A 108 11.14 -20.03 -10.37
CA ILE A 108 11.92 -19.07 -9.56
C ILE A 108 13.32 -19.61 -9.29
N GLU A 109 13.45 -20.90 -8.98
CA GLU A 109 14.74 -21.57 -8.76
C GLU A 109 15.59 -21.58 -10.04
N GLU A 110 14.98 -21.87 -11.19
CA GLU A 110 15.65 -21.81 -12.50
C GLU A 110 16.18 -20.40 -12.80
N GLN A 111 15.40 -19.36 -12.51
CA GLN A 111 15.80 -17.97 -12.78
C GLN A 111 16.83 -17.41 -11.81
N THR A 112 16.84 -17.87 -10.56
CA THR A 112 17.64 -17.27 -9.49
C THR A 112 18.78 -18.15 -8.99
N GLY A 113 18.77 -19.45 -9.32
CA GLY A 113 19.68 -20.46 -8.76
C GLY A 113 19.43 -20.73 -7.27
N ILE A 114 18.38 -20.17 -6.68
CA ILE A 114 18.06 -20.31 -5.25
C ILE A 114 17.01 -21.40 -5.08
N SER A 115 17.36 -22.43 -4.31
CA SER A 115 16.42 -23.54 -4.04
C SER A 115 15.08 -23.05 -3.49
N ALA A 116 13.99 -23.71 -3.87
CA ALA A 116 12.65 -23.40 -3.40
C ALA A 116 12.56 -23.25 -1.86
N ARG A 117 13.26 -24.13 -1.12
CA ARG A 117 13.29 -24.09 0.36
C ARG A 117 13.95 -22.82 0.90
N GLN A 118 15.06 -22.40 0.29
CA GLN A 118 15.74 -21.16 0.68
C GLN A 118 14.92 -19.93 0.25
N GLY A 119 14.32 -19.96 -0.94
CA GLY A 119 13.44 -18.89 -1.41
C GLY A 119 12.22 -18.68 -0.52
N GLN A 120 11.59 -19.75 -0.04
CA GLN A 120 10.51 -19.68 0.94
C GLN A 120 10.97 -19.02 2.25
N ARG A 121 12.18 -19.30 2.72
CA ARG A 121 12.74 -18.65 3.90
C ARG A 121 12.93 -17.15 3.69
N TYR A 122 13.44 -16.73 2.54
CA TYR A 122 13.58 -15.31 2.20
C TYR A 122 12.23 -14.60 2.18
N VAL A 123 11.24 -15.20 1.52
CA VAL A 123 9.88 -14.65 1.45
C VAL A 123 9.24 -14.55 2.83
N ASN A 124 9.37 -15.58 3.67
CA ASN A 124 8.82 -15.55 5.02
C ASN A 124 9.52 -14.52 5.92
N TRP A 125 10.84 -14.36 5.80
CA TRP A 125 11.57 -13.31 6.51
C TRP A 125 11.12 -11.93 6.04
N PHE A 126 11.03 -11.71 4.74
CA PHE A 126 10.57 -10.44 4.18
C PHE A 126 9.16 -10.08 4.66
N LYS A 127 8.21 -11.04 4.58
CA LYS A 127 6.84 -10.88 5.10
C LYS A 127 6.82 -10.51 6.58
N ARG A 128 7.70 -11.11 7.39
CA ARG A 128 7.79 -10.80 8.82
C ARG A 128 8.22 -9.35 9.04
N GLU A 129 9.23 -8.86 8.33
CA GLU A 129 9.69 -7.48 8.50
C GLU A 129 8.66 -6.46 8.02
N ILE A 130 7.96 -6.74 6.92
CA ILE A 130 6.81 -5.94 6.49
C ILE A 130 5.72 -5.94 7.56
N GLY A 131 5.41 -7.11 8.11
CA GLY A 131 4.48 -7.26 9.22
C GLY A 131 4.85 -6.35 10.39
N ASN A 132 6.11 -6.42 10.85
CA ASN A 132 6.62 -5.62 11.96
C ASN A 132 6.40 -4.12 11.74
N VAL A 133 6.74 -3.61 10.55
CA VAL A 133 6.54 -2.19 10.23
C VAL A 133 5.05 -1.81 10.22
N ILE A 134 4.21 -2.63 9.58
CA ILE A 134 2.76 -2.35 9.50
C ILE A 134 2.11 -2.40 10.89
N TRP A 135 2.53 -3.32 11.74
CA TRP A 135 2.05 -3.40 13.13
C TRP A 135 2.47 -2.17 13.94
N HIS A 136 3.75 -1.78 13.88
CA HIS A 136 4.22 -0.58 14.58
C HIS A 136 3.54 0.72 14.12
N ASP A 137 3.30 0.87 12.82
CA ASP A 137 2.60 2.04 12.28
C ASP A 137 1.13 2.10 12.75
N LYS A 138 0.48 0.94 12.90
CA LYS A 138 -0.88 0.86 13.47
C LYS A 138 -0.91 1.26 14.94
N ASP A 139 -0.02 0.70 15.75
CA ASP A 139 0.06 1.02 17.18
C ASP A 139 0.34 2.51 17.39
N LYS A 140 1.19 3.11 16.55
CA LYS A 140 1.46 4.55 16.56
C LYS A 140 0.21 5.37 16.22
N LYS A 141 -0.53 5.03 15.15
CA LYS A 141 -1.79 5.72 14.80
C LYS A 141 -2.84 5.58 15.90
N THR A 142 -2.96 4.40 16.50
CA THR A 142 -3.87 4.15 17.61
C THR A 142 -3.48 4.99 18.84
N THR A 143 -2.18 5.11 19.12
CA THR A 143 -1.65 5.95 20.20
C THR A 143 -1.84 7.45 19.90
N GLU A 144 -1.61 7.89 18.67
CA GLU A 144 -1.87 9.27 18.23
C GLU A 144 -3.36 9.61 18.31
N ASN A 145 -4.25 8.72 17.87
CA ASN A 145 -5.71 8.91 18.00
C ASN A 145 -6.16 8.98 19.46
N PHE A 146 -5.52 8.20 20.35
CA PHE A 146 -5.72 8.27 21.79
C PHE A 146 -5.26 9.63 22.35
N ILE A 147 -4.04 10.06 22.03
CA ILE A 147 -3.47 11.35 22.47
C ILE A 147 -4.28 12.54 21.94
N LEU A 148 -4.79 12.45 20.72
CA LEU A 148 -5.56 13.51 20.06
C LEU A 148 -7.07 13.49 20.40
N ASN A 149 -7.52 12.66 21.35
CA ASN A 149 -8.94 12.50 21.74
C ASN A 149 -9.88 12.22 20.54
N LYS A 150 -9.38 11.53 19.50
CA LYS A 150 -10.16 11.13 18.31
C LYS A 150 -10.42 9.62 18.24
N ALA A 151 -9.94 8.85 19.22
CA ALA A 151 -10.12 7.41 19.26
C ALA A 151 -11.59 7.01 19.46
N THR A 152 -12.06 6.07 18.66
CA THR A 152 -13.39 5.48 18.81
C THR A 152 -13.43 4.53 20.01
N THR A 153 -14.61 4.30 20.60
CA THR A 153 -14.80 3.43 21.77
C THR A 153 -14.27 2.00 21.56
N LYS A 154 -14.30 1.53 20.31
CA LYS A 154 -13.78 0.21 19.91
C LYS A 154 -12.25 0.15 19.93
N GLU A 155 -11.58 1.23 19.56
CA GLU A 155 -10.12 1.35 19.62
C GLU A 155 -9.64 1.44 21.07
N LEU A 156 -10.36 2.17 21.93
CA LEU A 156 -10.10 2.22 23.38
C LEU A 156 -10.19 0.85 24.04
N ALA A 157 -11.17 0.03 23.65
CA ALA A 157 -11.32 -1.34 24.14
C ALA A 157 -10.14 -2.23 23.70
N ALA A 158 -9.68 -2.12 22.45
CA ALA A 158 -8.55 -2.89 21.93
C ALA A 158 -7.22 -2.54 22.62
N ILE A 159 -6.98 -1.24 22.89
CA ILE A 159 -5.80 -0.78 23.66
C ILE A 159 -5.85 -1.34 25.08
N THR A 160 -7.02 -1.31 25.71
CA THR A 160 -7.19 -1.79 27.09
C THR A 160 -6.89 -3.29 27.20
N GLU A 161 -7.30 -4.09 26.22
CA GLU A 161 -6.97 -5.52 26.16
C GLU A 161 -5.48 -5.78 25.92
N LEU A 162 -4.82 -4.99 25.05
CA LEU A 162 -3.38 -5.07 24.83
C LEU A 162 -2.57 -4.75 26.10
N ILE A 163 -3.01 -3.76 26.88
CA ILE A 163 -2.37 -3.39 28.16
C ILE A 163 -2.55 -4.51 29.18
N LYS A 164 -3.77 -5.07 29.31
CA LYS A 164 -4.04 -6.19 30.22
C LYS A 164 -3.18 -7.41 29.90
N GLN A 165 -3.07 -7.78 28.61
CA GLN A 165 -2.23 -8.89 28.16
C GLN A 165 -0.75 -8.70 28.51
N ARG A 166 -0.26 -7.46 28.47
CA ARG A 166 1.12 -7.12 28.86
C ARG A 166 1.34 -7.14 30.37
N LEU A 167 0.34 -6.76 31.16
CA LEU A 167 0.39 -6.77 32.62
C LEU A 167 0.12 -8.17 33.22
N SER A 168 -0.46 -9.09 32.46
CA SER A 168 -0.73 -10.47 32.88
C SER A 168 0.40 -11.45 32.60
N VAL A 169 1.51 -11.04 31.99
CA VAL A 169 2.70 -11.90 31.88
C VAL A 169 3.36 -11.97 33.25
N PRO A 170 3.45 -13.14 33.92
CA PRO A 170 4.18 -13.24 35.16
C PRO A 170 5.66 -12.97 34.85
N VAL A 171 6.27 -12.08 35.62
CA VAL A 171 7.72 -11.97 35.69
C VAL A 171 8.21 -13.27 36.34
N GLU A 172 8.56 -14.27 35.52
CA GLU A 172 9.38 -15.39 35.97
C GLU A 172 10.75 -14.81 36.36
N ASN A 173 10.87 -14.45 37.63
CA ASN A 173 12.16 -14.24 38.27
C ASN A 173 12.82 -15.62 38.41
N SER A 174 13.99 -15.74 37.77
CA SER A 174 15.19 -16.51 38.14
C SER A 174 15.03 -17.76 38.99
#